data_AF-A0A356IAB7-F1
#
_entry.id   AF-A0A356IAB7-F1
#
_cell.length_a   1.000
_cell.length_b   1.000
_cell.length_c   1.000
_cell.angle_alpha   90.00
_cell.angle_beta   90.00
_cell.angle_gamma   90.00
#
_symmetry.space_group_name_H-M   'P 1'
#
loop_
_entity.id
_entity.type
_entity.pdbx_description
1 polymer ?
#
loop_
_entity_poly.entity_id
_entity_poly.type
_entity_poly.pdbx_seq_one_letter_code
_entity_poly.pdbx_strand_id
1 'polypeptide(L)' 'MFRYILKRILQAIPLLLLISFIVFSLIQLAPFDVIDSMTTPNMSQEQIDLLKVKYGLDQP' A
#
# COMPACT_ATOMS: atom_id res chain seq x y z
N MET A 1 6.48 6.70 -39.74
CA MET A 1 7.19 6.46 -38.46
C MET A 1 6.47 7.11 -37.27
N PHE A 2 6.28 8.44 -37.22
CA PHE A 2 5.67 9.13 -36.06
C PHE A 2 4.28 8.62 -35.66
N ARG A 3 3.36 8.43 -36.63
CA ARG A 3 2.02 7.85 -36.38
C ARG A 3 2.06 6.44 -35.78
N TYR A 4 3.06 5.64 -36.14
CA TYR A 4 3.22 4.27 -35.63
C TYR A 4 3.72 4.29 -34.18
N ILE A 5 4.67 5.17 -33.87
CA ILE A 5 5.16 5.40 -32.50
C ILE A 5 4.02 5.87 -31.61
N LEU A 6 3.22 6.84 -32.07
CA LEU A 6 2.09 7.36 -31.31
C LEU A 6 1.03 6.29 -31.03
N LYS A 7 0.70 5.46 -32.03
CA LYS A 7 -0.19 4.29 -31.83
C LYS A 7 0.34 3.32 -30.79
N ARG A 8 1.64 3.04 -30.82
CA ARG A 8 2.30 2.12 -29.87
C ARG A 8 2.29 2.65 -28.44
N ILE A 9 2.51 3.96 -28.26
CA ILE A 9 2.41 4.62 -26.95
C ILE A 9 0.95 4.62 -26.46
N LEU A 10 -0.01 4.96 -27.32
CA LEU A 10 -1.43 4.95 -26.97
C LEU A 10 -1.92 3.56 -26.53
N GLN A 11 -1.36 2.50 -27.11
CA GLN A 11 -1.64 1.11 -26.72
C GLN A 11 -0.94 0.68 -25.43
N ALA A 12 0.21 1.27 -25.10
CA ALA A 12 0.93 0.99 -23.85
C ALA A 12 0.24 1.62 -22.64
N ILE A 13 -0.38 2.79 -22.79
CA ILE A 13 -1.11 3.49 -21.72
C ILE A 13 -2.15 2.59 -21.01
N PRO A 14 -3.11 1.94 -21.70
CA PRO A 14 -4.10 1.10 -21.04
C PRO A 14 -3.48 -0.12 -20.37
N LEU A 15 -2.41 -0.69 -20.92
CA LEU A 15 -1.68 -1.78 -20.28
C LEU A 15 -1.02 -1.33 -18.97
N LEU A 16 -0.37 -0.17 -18.97
CA LEU A 16 0.27 0.40 -17.78
C LEU A 16 -0.76 0.77 -16.71
N LEU A 17 -1.90 1.34 -17.11
CA LEU A 17 -3.01 1.64 -16.20
C LEU A 17 -3.59 0.37 -15.57
N LEU A 18 -3.76 -0.70 -16.37
CA LEU A 18 -4.26 -1.98 -15.88
C LEU A 18 -3.28 -2.59 -14.86
N ILE A 19 -1.98 -2.60 -15.17
CA ILE A 19 -0.95 -3.09 -14.23
C ILE A 19 -0.92 -2.23 -12.97
N SER A 20 -0.96 -0.91 -13.10
CA SER A 20 -0.98 0.01 -11.96
C SER A 20 -2.21 -0.23 -11.08
N PHE A 21 -3.39 -0.41 -11.68
CA PHE A 21 -4.62 -0.72 -10.96
C PHE A 21 -4.52 -2.06 -10.24
N ILE A 22 -3.99 -3.10 -10.90
CA ILE A 22 -3.77 -4.42 -10.28
C ILE A 22 -2.80 -4.29 -9.10
N VAL A 23 -1.66 -3.63 -9.28
CA VAL A 23 -0.65 -3.45 -8.23
C VAL A 23 -1.24 -2.68 -7.04
N PHE A 24 -1.91 -1.55 -7.28
CA PHE A 24 -2.55 -0.78 -6.20
C PHE A 24 -3.69 -1.56 -5.53
N SER A 25 -4.49 -2.29 -6.30
CA SER A 25 -5.54 -3.14 -5.74
C SER A 25 -4.95 -4.25 -4.89
N LEU A 26 -3.85 -4.87 -5.32
CA LEU A 26 -3.13 -5.87 -4.54
C LEU A 26 -2.51 -5.27 -3.28
N ILE A 27 -1.97 -4.06 -3.34
CA ILE A 27 -1.44 -3.36 -2.16
C ILE A 27 -2.57 -3.06 -1.16
N GLN A 28 -3.73 -2.60 -1.62
CA GLN A 28 -4.88 -2.31 -0.74
C GLN A 28 -5.60 -3.57 -0.23
N LEU A 29 -5.59 -4.65 -1.01
CA LEU A 29 -6.20 -5.93 -0.63
C LEU A 29 -5.27 -6.76 0.26
N ALA A 30 -3.96 -6.56 0.13
CA ALA A 30 -3.02 -7.14 1.05
C ALA A 30 -3.31 -6.58 2.45
N PRO A 31 -3.49 -7.44 3.46
CA PRO A 31 -3.59 -7.03 4.86
C PRO A 31 -2.20 -6.62 5.38
N PHE A 32 -1.42 -5.88 4.59
CA PHE A 32 -0.26 -5.16 5.09
C PHE A 32 -0.79 -3.87 5.69
N ASP A 33 -1.44 -4.05 6.83
CA ASP A 33 -1.64 -2.97 7.76
C ASP A 33 -0.23 -2.45 8.08
N VAL A 34 0.05 -1.19 7.77
CA VAL A 34 1.32 -0.52 8.13
C VAL A 34 1.61 -0.67 9.62
N ILE A 35 0.59 -0.98 10.41
CA ILE A 35 0.62 -1.28 11.83
C ILE A 35 1.37 -2.60 12.11
N ASP A 36 1.25 -3.64 11.26
CA ASP A 36 1.92 -4.93 11.45
C ASP A 36 3.43 -4.91 11.17
N SER A 37 3.91 -3.91 10.43
CA SER A 37 5.35 -3.68 10.29
C SER A 37 6.00 -3.13 11.57
N MET A 38 5.19 -2.65 12.51
CA MET A 38 5.60 -2.18 13.84
C MET A 38 5.12 -3.10 14.98
N THR A 39 4.08 -3.91 14.77
CA THR A 39 3.64 -4.92 15.74
C THR A 39 4.27 -6.27 15.45
N THR A 40 5.33 -6.58 16.21
CA THR A 40 5.84 -7.95 16.31
C THR A 40 4.70 -8.85 16.84
N PRO A 41 4.45 -10.04 16.25
CA PRO A 41 3.33 -10.95 16.60
C PRO A 41 3.40 -11.56 18.01
N ASN A 42 4.16 -10.95 18.92
CA ASN A 42 4.44 -11.42 20.28
C ASN A 42 4.27 -10.32 21.33
N MET A 43 3.53 -9.24 21.02
CA MET A 43 3.26 -8.19 22.00
C MET A 43 2.00 -8.50 22.82
N SER A 44 2.20 -8.66 24.13
CA SER A 44 1.11 -8.70 25.11
C SER A 44 0.28 -7.42 25.03
N GLN A 45 -1.02 -7.48 25.33
CA GLN A 45 -1.95 -6.35 25.31
C GLN A 45 -1.40 -5.12 26.06
N GLU A 46 -0.65 -5.35 27.14
CA GLU A 46 0.01 -4.31 27.94
C GLU A 46 1.08 -3.53 27.17
N GLN A 47 1.79 -4.19 26.25
CA GLN A 47 2.85 -3.56 25.45
C GLN A 47 2.26 -2.68 24.34
N ILE A 48 1.08 -3.05 23.83
CA ILE A 48 0.31 -2.25 22.87
C ILE A 48 -0.16 -0.95 23.54
N ASP A 49 -0.65 -1.03 24.78
CA ASP A 49 -1.13 0.14 25.51
C ASP A 49 0.02 1.09 25.90
N LEU A 50 1.18 0.55 26.29
CA LEU A 50 2.39 1.35 26.52
C LEU A 50 2.89 2.05 25.24
N LEU A 51 2.80 1.38 24.08
CA LEU A 51 3.16 2.00 22.80
C LEU A 51 2.17 3.08 22.40
N LYS A 52 0.85 2.87 22.57
CA LYS A 52 -0.17 3.90 22.30
C LYS A 52 0.08 5.18 23.11
N VAL A 53 0.42 5.04 24.38
CA VAL A 53 0.78 6.17 25.26
C VAL A 53 2.09 6.82 24.82
N LYS A 54 3.12 6.02 24.50
CA LYS A 54 4.44 6.54 24.10
C LYS A 54 4.43 7.29 22.76
N TYR A 55 3.59 6.85 21.82
CA TYR A 55 3.45 7.47 20.50
C TYR A 55 2.32 8.50 20.43
N GLY A 56 1.65 8.80 21.55
CA GLY A 56 0.60 9.83 21.61
C GLY A 56 -0.65 9.48 20.80
N LEU A 57 -0.87 8.18 20.53
CA LEU A 57 -2.01 7.65 19.77
C LEU A 57 -3.24 7.39 20.67
N ASP A 58 -3.23 7.90 21.91
CA ASP A 58 -4.36 7.85 22.85
C ASP A 58 -5.29 9.07 22.77
N GLN A 59 -5.09 9.93 21.77
CA GLN A 59 -5.88 11.16 21.63
C GLN A 59 -7.05 10.93 20.66
N PRO A 60 -8.26 11.42 21.02
CA PRO A 60 -9.53 11.08 20.34
C PRO A 60 -9.59 11.51 18.86
#